data_AF-A0A4R6ZPB0-F1
#
_entry.id   AF-A0A4R6ZPB0-F1
#
_cell.length_a   1.000
_cell.length_b   1.000
_cell.length_c   1.000
_cell.angle_alpha   90.00
_cell.angle_beta   90.00
_cell.angle_gamma   90.00
#
_symmetry.space_group_name_H-M   'P 1'
#
loop_
_entity.id
_entity.type
_entity.pdbx_description
1 polymer ?
#
loop_
_entity_poly.entity_id
_entity_poly.type
_entity_poly.pdbx_seq_one_letter_code
_entity_poly.pdbx_strand_id
1 'polypeptide(L)'
;MIRLYRAPTSQLRDYNRTRERTYSKSGNFQNDADDLMTLEQALTESEMTDYQRKLLRMYYVEEYSQPEIALIVNKSQATVSITIKRAENHLHNVFKNWERMELNEYTCT
;
A
#
# COMPACT_ATOMS: atom_id res chain seq x y z
N MET A 1 4.49 -1.70 22.93
CA MET A 1 4.66 -0.42 22.20
C MET A 1 3.63 -0.46 21.08
N ILE A 2 2.59 0.37 21.12
CA ILE A 2 1.52 0.33 20.09
C ILE A 2 2.13 0.82 18.77
N ARG A 3 2.19 -0.04 17.75
CA ARG A 3 2.60 0.38 16.40
C ARG A 3 1.43 1.12 15.77
N LEU A 4 1.60 2.42 15.55
CA LEU A 4 0.65 3.20 14.76
C LEU A 4 0.98 3.02 13.29
N TYR A 5 0.08 2.41 12.52
CA TYR A 5 0.30 2.23 11.09
C TYR A 5 0.14 3.58 10.38
N ARG A 6 1.05 3.89 9.46
CA ARG A 6 0.97 5.11 8.65
C ARG A 6 -0.16 4.98 7.63
N ALA A 7 -0.60 6.12 7.09
CA ALA A 7 -1.60 6.12 6.03
C ALA A 7 -1.17 5.23 4.84
N PRO A 8 -2.06 4.38 4.28
CA PRO A 8 -1.74 3.43 3.22
C PRO A 8 -1.06 4.08 2.00
N THR A 9 -1.44 5.32 1.69
CA THR A 9 -0.93 6.11 0.57
C THR A 9 0.53 6.55 0.77
N SER A 10 0.92 6.86 2.02
CA SER A 10 2.32 7.15 2.36
C SER A 10 3.14 5.87 2.26
N GLN A 11 2.65 4.77 2.84
CA GLN A 11 3.34 3.48 2.82
C GLN A 11 3.53 2.93 1.40
N LEU A 12 2.56 3.12 0.49
CA LEU A 12 2.70 2.72 -0.91
C LEU A 12 3.76 3.53 -1.68
N ARG A 13 3.85 4.85 -1.43
CA ARG A 13 4.90 5.68 -2.04
C ARG A 13 6.27 5.39 -1.45
N ASP A 14 6.32 5.23 -0.14
CA ASP A 14 7.53 4.92 0.60
C ASP A 14 8.04 3.52 0.23
N TYR A 15 7.17 2.52 0.07
CA TYR A 15 7.52 1.16 -0.39
C TYR A 15 8.35 1.18 -1.67
N ASN A 16 7.98 1.98 -2.67
CA ASN A 16 8.73 2.01 -3.94
C ASN A 16 10.06 2.74 -3.81
N ARG A 17 10.06 3.90 -3.14
CA ARG A 17 11.30 4.64 -2.85
C ARG A 17 12.28 3.80 -2.05
N THR A 18 11.76 3.09 -1.07
CA THR A 18 12.51 2.19 -0.22
C THR A 18 12.99 0.99 -1.02
N ARG A 19 12.15 0.33 -1.82
CA ARG A 19 12.59 -0.78 -2.69
C ARG A 19 13.74 -0.36 -3.60
N GLU A 20 13.65 0.81 -4.24
CA GLU A 20 14.74 1.37 -5.07
C GLU A 20 16.00 1.71 -4.26
N ARG A 21 15.86 2.23 -3.03
CA ARG A 21 16.97 2.52 -2.09
C ARG A 21 17.60 1.28 -1.47
N THR A 22 16.83 0.22 -1.23
CA THR A 22 17.31 -1.07 -0.75
C THR A 22 18.23 -1.70 -1.80
N TYR A 23 17.93 -1.51 -3.09
CA TYR A 23 18.86 -1.81 -4.18
C TYR A 23 20.06 -0.83 -4.27
N SER A 24 19.88 0.39 -3.76
CA SER A 24 20.85 1.51 -3.85
C SER A 24 21.39 1.91 -2.46
N LYS A 25 22.08 0.98 -1.78
CA LYS A 25 22.93 1.16 -0.58
C LYS A 25 22.78 2.50 0.19
N SER A 26 21.94 2.59 1.23
CA SER A 26 22.22 3.52 2.37
C SER A 26 21.41 3.27 3.65
N GLY A 27 22.10 3.32 4.80
CA GLY A 27 21.67 3.95 6.07
C GLY A 27 20.59 3.28 6.93
N ASN A 28 19.36 3.15 6.43
CA ASN A 28 18.17 2.84 7.24
C ASN A 28 17.49 1.53 6.86
N PHE A 29 18.26 0.62 6.25
CA PHE A 29 17.82 -0.65 5.66
C PHE A 29 16.82 -1.46 6.49
N GLN A 30 16.94 -1.45 7.82
CA GLN A 30 16.14 -2.32 8.68
C GLN A 30 14.69 -1.85 8.87
N ASN A 31 14.46 -0.57 9.17
CA ASN A 31 13.10 -0.02 9.26
C ASN A 31 12.40 -0.01 7.89
N ASP A 32 13.18 0.28 6.86
CA ASP A 32 12.77 0.31 5.48
C ASP A 32 12.34 -1.09 4.97
N ALA A 33 13.08 -2.14 5.34
CA ALA A 33 12.73 -3.52 5.01
C ALA A 33 11.50 -4.02 5.79
N ASP A 34 11.32 -3.62 7.05
CA ASP A 34 10.16 -4.00 7.86
C ASP A 34 8.86 -3.36 7.33
N ASP A 35 8.89 -2.08 6.95
CA ASP A 35 7.77 -1.41 6.30
C ASP A 35 7.43 -2.05 4.94
N LEU A 36 8.46 -2.49 4.20
CA LEU A 36 8.31 -3.19 2.94
C LEU A 36 7.59 -4.54 3.12
N MET A 37 8.06 -5.37 4.06
CA MET A 37 7.43 -6.65 4.40
C MET A 37 5.98 -6.48 4.85
N THR A 38 5.71 -5.48 5.69
CA THR A 38 4.37 -5.16 6.20
C THR A 38 3.41 -4.85 5.06
N LEU A 39 3.84 -4.09 4.06
CA LEU A 39 2.99 -3.76 2.92
C LEU A 39 2.80 -4.95 1.95
N GLU A 40 3.82 -5.78 1.72
CA GLU A 40 3.65 -6.99 0.89
C GLU A 40 2.68 -7.99 1.52
N GLN A 41 2.75 -8.13 2.84
CA GLN A 41 1.79 -8.92 3.57
C GLN A 41 0.38 -8.30 3.47
N ALA A 42 0.27 -6.98 3.59
CA ALA A 42 -1.03 -6.31 3.48
C ALA A 42 -1.63 -6.46 2.07
N LEU A 43 -0.81 -6.40 1.02
CA LEU A 43 -1.22 -6.66 -0.35
C LEU A 43 -1.70 -8.10 -0.54
N THR A 44 -1.03 -9.06 0.09
CA THR A 44 -1.40 -10.49 0.06
C THR A 44 -2.74 -10.74 0.77
N GLU A 45 -2.99 -10.08 1.89
CA GLU A 45 -4.23 -10.21 2.68
C GLU A 45 -5.40 -9.36 2.16
N SER A 46 -5.14 -8.38 1.30
CA SER A 46 -6.14 -7.38 0.88
C SER A 46 -7.29 -7.89 0.00
N GLU A 47 -7.30 -9.17 -0.40
CA GLU A 47 -8.26 -9.78 -1.33
C GLU A 47 -8.51 -8.97 -2.63
N MET A 48 -7.57 -8.08 -3.00
CA MET A 48 -7.72 -7.21 -4.16
C MET A 48 -7.66 -8.00 -5.45
N THR A 49 -8.45 -7.57 -6.44
CA THR A 49 -8.35 -8.06 -7.82
C THR A 49 -7.04 -7.63 -8.47
N ASP A 50 -6.58 -8.39 -9.46
CA ASP A 50 -5.38 -8.05 -10.23
C ASP A 50 -5.50 -6.69 -10.91
N TYR A 51 -6.72 -6.31 -11.30
CA TYR A 51 -6.99 -5.00 -11.88
C TYR A 51 -6.78 -3.85 -10.86
N GLN A 52 -7.23 -4.01 -9.62
CA GLN A 52 -6.99 -3.02 -8.55
C GLN A 52 -5.49 -2.91 -8.23
N ARG A 53 -4.79 -4.04 -8.12
CA ARG A 53 -3.33 -4.06 -7.90
C ARG A 53 -2.58 -3.37 -9.03
N LYS A 54 -2.99 -3.61 -10.29
CA LYS A 54 -2.43 -2.96 -11.47
C LYS A 54 -2.58 -1.44 -11.39
N LEU A 55 -3.78 -0.93 -11.07
CA LEU A 55 -4.01 0.51 -10.98
C LEU A 55 -3.23 1.16 -9.83
N LEU A 56 -3.16 0.50 -8.66
CA LEU A 56 -2.33 0.97 -7.54
C LEU A 56 -0.85 1.04 -7.96
N ARG A 57 -0.35 0.03 -8.65
CA ARG A 57 1.02 0.01 -9.17
C ARG A 57 1.26 1.16 -10.13
N MET A 58 0.41 1.35 -11.12
CA MET A 58 0.57 2.45 -12.08
C MET A 58 0.57 3.82 -11.39
N TYR A 59 -0.27 4.01 -10.37
CA TYR A 59 -0.43 5.30 -9.69
C TYR A 59 0.65 5.61 -8.65
N TYR A 60 1.05 4.61 -7.85
CA TYR A 60 1.98 4.81 -6.72
C TYR A 60 3.41 4.36 -7.00
N VAL A 61 3.62 3.49 -7.99
CA VAL A 61 4.94 2.94 -8.36
C VAL A 61 5.45 3.62 -9.61
N GLU A 62 4.65 3.63 -10.67
CA GLU A 62 5.05 4.17 -11.97
C GLU A 62 4.77 5.68 -12.08
N GLU A 63 4.20 6.27 -11.03
CA GLU A 63 3.88 7.70 -10.89
C GLU A 63 3.01 8.27 -12.03
N TYR A 64 2.25 7.41 -12.74
CA TYR A 64 1.29 7.88 -13.73
C TYR A 64 0.17 8.65 -13.05
N SER A 65 -0.23 9.76 -13.65
CA SER A 65 -1.43 10.49 -13.25
C SER A 65 -2.70 9.68 -13.58
N GLN A 66 -3.79 9.86 -12.82
CA GLN A 66 -5.05 9.15 -13.10
C GLN A 66 -5.56 9.35 -14.54
N PRO A 67 -5.43 10.54 -15.18
CA PRO A 67 -5.73 10.71 -16.59
C PRO A 67 -4.87 9.83 -17.52
N GLU A 68 -3.56 9.73 -17.29
CA GLU A 68 -2.67 8.87 -18.08
C GLU A 68 -3.02 7.40 -17.92
N ILE A 69 -3.29 6.97 -16.68
CA ILE A 69 -3.74 5.61 -16.38
C ILE A 69 -5.03 5.32 -17.15
N ALA A 70 -5.99 6.24 -17.12
CA ALA A 70 -7.28 6.10 -17.81
C ALA A 70 -7.11 5.88 -19.32
N LEU A 71 -6.17 6.60 -19.94
CA LEU A 71 -5.78 6.39 -21.33
C LEU A 71 -5.18 5.00 -21.55
N ILE A 72 -4.23 4.57 -20.70
CA ILE A 72 -3.53 3.28 -20.83
C ILE A 72 -4.49 2.09 -20.66
N VAL A 73 -5.42 2.15 -19.71
CA VAL A 73 -6.36 1.05 -19.44
C VAL A 73 -7.67 1.15 -20.23
N ASN A 74 -7.79 2.17 -21.09
CA ASN A 74 -8.99 2.46 -21.87
C ASN A 74 -10.27 2.51 -21.03
N LYS A 75 -10.24 3.32 -19.96
CA LYS A 75 -11.39 3.57 -19.06
C LYS A 75 -11.54 5.07 -18.83
N SER A 76 -12.66 5.47 -18.22
CA SER A 76 -12.82 6.84 -17.77
C SER A 76 -11.93 7.14 -16.56
N GLN A 77 -11.46 8.38 -16.43
CA GLN A 77 -10.71 8.83 -15.25
C GLN A 77 -11.52 8.68 -13.96
N ALA A 78 -12.84 8.87 -14.00
CA ALA A 78 -13.73 8.61 -12.86
C ALA A 78 -13.69 7.13 -12.43
N THR A 79 -13.70 6.19 -13.38
CA THR A 79 -13.57 4.76 -13.10
C THR A 79 -12.23 4.46 -12.42
N VAL A 80 -11.12 4.98 -12.96
CA VAL A 80 -9.78 4.80 -12.38
C VAL A 80 -9.74 5.33 -10.95
N SER A 81 -10.24 6.55 -10.72
CA SER A 81 -10.29 7.17 -9.40
C SER A 81 -11.06 6.32 -8.38
N ILE A 82 -12.25 5.85 -8.75
CA ILE A 82 -13.08 4.99 -7.89
C ILE A 82 -12.37 3.66 -7.60
N THR A 83 -11.74 3.04 -8.60
CA THR A 83 -11.07 1.77 -8.42
C THR A 83 -9.83 1.90 -7.53
N ILE A 84 -9.03 2.95 -7.69
CA ILE A 84 -7.89 3.25 -6.81
C ILE A 84 -8.38 3.45 -5.37
N LYS A 85 -9.42 4.27 -5.17
CA LYS A 85 -9.99 4.50 -3.83
C LYS A 85 -10.49 3.22 -3.17
N ARG A 86 -11.12 2.33 -3.95
CA ARG A 86 -11.54 1.01 -3.44
C ARG A 86 -10.32 0.18 -3.02
N ALA A 87 -9.28 0.15 -3.85
CA ALA A 87 -8.04 -0.56 -3.57
C ALA A 87 -7.35 -0.05 -2.29
N GLU A 88 -7.31 1.27 -2.09
CA GLU A 88 -6.83 1.89 -0.85
C GLU A 88 -7.65 1.48 0.37
N ASN A 89 -8.98 1.42 0.24
CA ASN A 89 -9.84 0.97 1.34
C ASN A 89 -9.58 -0.50 1.72
N HIS A 90 -9.24 -1.36 0.76
CA HIS A 90 -8.86 -2.74 1.07
C HIS A 90 -7.61 -2.77 1.95
N LEU A 91 -6.55 -2.02 1.61
CA LEU A 91 -5.34 -1.92 2.44
C LEU A 91 -5.63 -1.33 3.81
N HIS A 92 -6.45 -0.26 3.86
CA HIS A 92 -6.82 0.39 5.10
C HIS A 92 -7.54 -0.56 6.06
N ASN A 93 -8.41 -1.43 5.54
CA ASN A 93 -9.11 -2.42 6.34
C ASN A 93 -8.17 -3.50 6.89
N VAL A 94 -7.18 -3.93 6.11
CA VAL A 94 -6.14 -4.87 6.57
C VAL A 94 -5.37 -4.26 7.74
N PHE A 95 -4.84 -3.05 7.58
CA PHE A 95 -4.08 -2.39 8.65
C PHE A 95 -4.92 -2.17 9.91
N LYS A 96 -6.18 -1.73 9.76
CA LYS A 96 -7.10 -1.60 10.91
C LYS A 96 -7.36 -2.92 11.62
N ASN A 97 -7.45 -4.03 10.87
CA ASN A 97 -7.64 -5.34 11.48
C ASN A 97 -6.41 -5.76 12.27
N TRP A 98 -5.20 -5.52 11.75
CA TRP A 98 -3.96 -5.79 12.46
C TRP A 98 -3.82 -4.92 13.72
N GLU A 99 -4.11 -3.62 13.64
CA GLU A 99 -4.16 -2.73 14.81
C GLU A 99 -5.10 -3.28 15.89
N ARG A 100 -6.29 -3.74 15.50
CA ARG A 100 -7.25 -4.31 16.44
C ARG A 100 -6.76 -5.63 17.06
N MET A 101 -6.11 -6.49 16.28
CA MET A 101 -5.56 -7.75 16.79
C MET A 101 -4.45 -7.50 17.80
N GLU A 102 -3.52 -6.59 17.49
CA GLU A 102 -2.47 -6.18 18.42
C GLU A 102 -3.08 -5.64 19.72
N LEU A 103 -4.04 -4.71 19.63
CA LEU A 103 -4.69 -4.14 20.82
C LEU A 103 -5.38 -5.20 21.69
N ASN A 104 -6.05 -6.18 21.09
CA ASN A 104 -6.71 -7.24 21.83
C ASN A 104 -5.71 -8.16 22.55
N GLU A 105 -4.57 -8.48 21.92
CA GLU A 105 -3.49 -9.26 22.53
C GLU A 105 -2.93 -8.59 23.78
N TYR A 106 -2.81 -7.26 23.79
CA TYR A 106 -2.34 -6.50 24.96
C TYR A 106 -3.37 -6.36 26.09
N THR A 107 -4.67 -6.48 25.80
CA THR A 107 -5.73 -6.36 26.82
C THR A 107 -6.10 -7.68 27.52
N CYS A 108 -5.63 -8.82 27.00
CA CYS A 108 -5.89 -10.16 27.56
C CYS A 108 -4.74 -10.71 28.43
N THR A 109 -3.69 -9.91 28.66
CA THR A 109 -2.62 -10.15 29.65
C THR A 109 -2.75 -9.23 30.84
#